data_AF-A0A916MQP4-F1
#
_entry.id   AF-A0A916MQP4-F1
#
_cell.length_a   1.000
_cell.length_b   1.000
_cell.length_c   1.000
_cell.angle_alpha   90.00
_cell.angle_beta   90.00
_cell.angle_gamma   90.00
#
_symmetry.space_group_name_H-M   'P 1'
#
loop_
_entity.id
_entity.type
_entity.pdbx_description
1 polymer ?
#
loop_
_entity_poly.entity_id
_entity_poly.type
_entity_poly.pdbx_seq_one_letter_code
_entity_poly.pdbx_strand_id
1 'polypeptide(L)'
;MTGTFINVAAILIGGTIGLLFGSRIPEKFKNTVIAGMGIFTAAMGMGMFLKSNNQLIVLGALLIGVLIGEWIGIEDWLQRLGQTLEKRFSQESESGANSKFVRGFMVSSLLFCIGPIALLGSIQDGLTGDYNLLAVKS
;
A
#
# COMPACT_ATOMS: atom_id res chain seq x y z
N MET A 1 16.66 -9.52 3.63
CA MET A 1 17.23 -8.24 3.10
C MET A 1 17.18 -8.17 1.58
N THR A 2 17.51 -9.25 0.87
CA THR A 2 17.42 -9.32 -0.61
C THR A 2 16.00 -9.04 -1.11
N GLY A 3 14.97 -9.50 -0.39
CA GLY A 3 13.56 -9.24 -0.70
C GLY A 3 13.20 -7.75 -0.70
N THR A 4 13.71 -6.99 0.28
CA THR A 4 13.48 -5.54 0.35
C THR A 4 14.08 -4.80 -0.85
N PHE A 5 15.30 -5.14 -1.27
CA PHE A 5 15.93 -4.54 -2.45
C PHE A 5 15.18 -4.85 -3.74
N ILE A 6 14.73 -6.11 -3.90
CA ILE A 6 13.89 -6.52 -5.02
C ILE A 6 12.59 -5.70 -5.03
N ASN A 7 11.97 -5.51 -3.85
CA ASN A 7 10.73 -4.77 -3.78
C ASN A 7 10.89 -3.28 -4.15
N VAL A 8 11.94 -2.63 -3.67
CA VAL A 8 12.25 -1.24 -4.04
C VAL A 8 12.48 -1.12 -5.54
N ALA A 9 13.28 -2.03 -6.12
CA ALA A 9 13.55 -2.03 -7.56
C ALA A 9 12.26 -2.22 -8.39
N ALA A 10 11.41 -3.17 -7.99
CA ALA A 10 10.14 -3.42 -8.68
C ALA A 10 9.20 -2.21 -8.62
N ILE A 11 9.07 -1.56 -7.45
CA ILE A 11 8.26 -0.35 -7.31
C ILE A 11 8.80 0.78 -8.18
N LEU A 12 10.12 0.99 -8.22
CA LEU A 12 10.73 2.03 -9.05
C LEU A 12 10.51 1.76 -10.54
N ILE A 13 10.78 0.54 -11.00
CA ILE A 13 10.62 0.16 -12.42
C ILE A 13 9.14 0.23 -12.82
N GLY A 14 8.26 -0.45 -12.07
CA GLY A 14 6.83 -0.47 -12.35
C GLY A 14 6.19 0.92 -12.25
N GLY A 15 6.59 1.72 -11.26
CA GLY A 15 6.17 3.11 -11.12
C GLY A 15 6.62 3.97 -12.30
N THR A 16 7.87 3.83 -12.76
CA THR A 16 8.39 4.56 -13.93
C THR A 16 7.62 4.19 -15.20
N ILE A 17 7.38 2.91 -15.43
CA ILE A 17 6.55 2.42 -16.55
C ILE A 17 5.12 2.98 -16.42
N GLY A 18 4.55 2.96 -15.21
CA GLY A 18 3.24 3.52 -14.92
C GLY A 18 3.14 5.03 -15.18
N LEU A 19 4.20 5.79 -14.93
CA LEU A 19 4.25 7.22 -15.24
C LEU A 19 4.27 7.47 -16.76
N LEU A 20 5.04 6.67 -17.51
CA LEU A 20 5.20 6.83 -18.96
C LEU A 20 3.98 6.34 -19.75
N PHE A 21 3.35 5.26 -19.32
CA PHE A 21 2.32 4.55 -20.09
C PHE A 21 0.95 4.50 -19.39
N GLY A 22 0.86 4.82 -18.10
CA GLY A 22 -0.35 4.64 -17.29
C GLY A 22 -1.50 5.59 -17.65
N SER A 23 -1.24 6.69 -18.35
CA SER A 23 -2.28 7.56 -18.91
C SER A 23 -3.08 6.89 -20.03
N ARG A 24 -2.52 5.87 -20.69
CA ARG A 24 -3.17 5.09 -21.75
C ARG A 24 -4.06 3.95 -21.22
N ILE A 25 -3.98 3.65 -19.91
CA ILE A 25 -4.75 2.57 -19.29
C ILE A 25 -6.12 3.11 -18.85
N PRO A 26 -7.24 2.47 -19.28
CA PRO A 26 -8.59 2.88 -18.88
C PRO A 26 -8.78 2.86 -17.36
N GLU A 27 -9.48 3.85 -16.79
CA GLU A 27 -9.74 3.88 -15.33
C GLU A 27 -10.46 2.63 -14.82
N LYS A 28 -11.38 2.07 -15.61
CA LYS A 28 -12.07 0.82 -15.26
C LYS A 28 -11.07 -0.32 -14.99
N PHE A 29 -10.05 -0.45 -15.84
CA PHE A 29 -9.03 -1.48 -15.67
C PHE A 29 -8.21 -1.25 -14.40
N LYS A 30 -7.81 0.00 -14.13
CA LYS A 30 -7.10 0.35 -12.88
C LYS A 30 -7.92 -0.03 -11.64
N ASN A 31 -9.21 0.32 -11.64
CA ASN A 31 -10.12 0.00 -10.53
C ASN A 31 -10.30 -1.52 -10.37
N THR A 32 -10.41 -2.28 -11.46
CA THR A 32 -10.50 -3.75 -11.41
C THR A 32 -9.23 -4.38 -10.84
N VAL A 33 -8.05 -3.91 -11.24
CA VAL A 33 -6.77 -4.41 -10.69
C VAL A 33 -6.66 -4.10 -9.20
N ILE A 34 -7.00 -2.89 -8.77
CA ILE A 34 -7.02 -2.50 -7.34
C ILE A 34 -7.99 -3.39 -6.55
N ALA A 35 -9.19 -3.61 -7.07
CA ALA A 35 -10.18 -4.49 -6.44
C ALA A 35 -9.67 -5.93 -6.32
N GLY A 36 -9.03 -6.46 -7.38
CA GLY A 36 -8.41 -7.78 -7.37
C GLY A 36 -7.32 -7.92 -6.31
N MET A 37 -6.44 -6.92 -6.17
CA MET A 37 -5.44 -6.87 -5.11
C MET A 37 -6.06 -6.84 -3.71
N GLY A 38 -7.18 -6.10 -3.54
CA GLY A 38 -7.94 -6.07 -2.30
C GLY A 38 -8.51 -7.45 -1.93
N ILE A 39 -9.14 -8.14 -2.89
CA ILE A 39 -9.69 -9.49 -2.70
C ILE A 39 -8.57 -10.48 -2.35
N PHE A 40 -7.43 -10.43 -3.07
CA PHE A 40 -6.29 -11.29 -2.80
C PHE A 40 -5.72 -11.07 -1.39
N THR A 41 -5.55 -9.80 -0.99
CA THR A 41 -5.06 -9.45 0.35
C THR A 41 -6.01 -9.94 1.43
N ALA A 42 -7.32 -9.80 1.24
CA ALA A 42 -8.33 -10.32 2.17
C ALA A 42 -8.27 -11.85 2.27
N ALA A 43 -8.15 -12.56 1.15
CA ALA A 43 -8.02 -14.01 1.12
C ALA A 43 -6.76 -14.50 1.84
N MET A 44 -5.61 -13.84 1.63
CA MET A 44 -4.39 -14.13 2.36
C MET A 44 -4.53 -13.87 3.87
N GLY A 45 -5.07 -12.71 4.25
CA GLY A 45 -5.31 -12.38 5.66
C GLY A 45 -6.22 -13.39 6.35
N MET A 46 -7.28 -13.84 5.67
CA MET A 46 -8.16 -14.90 6.15
C MET A 46 -7.41 -16.22 6.31
N GLY A 47 -6.59 -16.61 5.33
CA GLY A 47 -5.75 -17.82 5.41
C GLY A 47 -4.78 -17.78 6.59
N MET A 48 -4.17 -16.62 6.87
CA MET A 48 -3.30 -16.42 8.03
C MET A 48 -4.09 -16.48 9.35
N PHE A 49 -5.26 -15.86 9.41
CA PHE A 49 -6.12 -15.87 10.60
C PHE A 49 -6.55 -17.29 10.97
N LEU A 50 -6.96 -18.09 9.98
CA LEU A 50 -7.38 -19.48 10.20
C LEU A 50 -6.23 -20.39 10.66
N LYS A 51 -4.98 -20.08 10.28
CA LYS A 51 -3.78 -20.78 10.76
C LYS A 51 -3.28 -20.29 12.12
N SER A 52 -3.84 -19.21 12.66
CA SER A 52 -3.40 -18.67 13.95
C SER A 52 -3.83 -19.57 15.10
N ASN A 53 -2.88 -19.94 15.95
CA ASN A 53 -3.14 -20.73 17.16
C ASN A 53 -3.87 -19.94 18.25
N ASN A 54 -3.88 -18.60 18.16
CA ASN A 54 -4.53 -17.75 19.15
C ASN A 54 -5.21 -16.55 18.51
N GLN A 55 -6.49 -16.73 18.17
CA GLN A 55 -7.32 -15.72 17.50
C GLN A 55 -7.60 -14.51 18.41
N LEU A 56 -7.58 -14.68 19.74
CA LEU A 56 -7.77 -13.59 20.69
C LEU A 56 -6.61 -12.58 20.64
N ILE A 57 -5.37 -13.06 20.47
CA ILE A 57 -4.21 -12.18 20.30
C ILE A 57 -4.33 -11.37 19.01
N VAL A 58 -4.76 -12.02 17.91
CA VAL A 58 -4.95 -11.33 16.63
C VAL A 58 -6.02 -10.25 16.74
N LEU A 59 -7.16 -10.57 17.37
CA LEU A 59 -8.23 -9.61 17.62
C LEU A 59 -7.76 -8.45 18.50
N GLY A 60 -7.05 -8.74 19.59
CA GLY A 60 -6.51 -7.72 20.50
C GLY A 60 -5.52 -6.79 19.80
N ALA A 61 -4.57 -7.35 19.04
CA ALA A 61 -3.60 -6.56 18.27
C ALA A 61 -4.29 -5.68 17.22
N LEU A 62 -5.32 -6.19 16.54
CA LEU A 62 -6.09 -5.44 15.55
C LEU A 62 -6.84 -4.29 16.21
N LEU A 63 -7.56 -4.54 17.32
CA LEU A 63 -8.28 -3.50 18.04
C LEU A 63 -7.35 -2.40 18.56
N ILE A 64 -6.25 -2.78 19.20
CA ILE A 64 -5.26 -1.83 19.71
C ILE A 64 -4.65 -1.02 18.57
N GLY A 65 -4.25 -1.67 17.48
CA GLY A 65 -3.67 -1.01 16.31
C GLY A 65 -4.64 -0.02 15.66
N VAL A 66 -5.91 -0.38 15.50
CA VAL A 66 -6.95 0.51 14.94
C VAL A 66 -7.19 1.69 15.86
N LEU A 67 -7.36 1.47 17.17
CA LEU A 67 -7.60 2.56 18.12
C LEU A 67 -6.43 3.56 18.16
N ILE A 68 -5.19 3.05 18.18
CA ILE A 68 -3.99 3.88 18.14
C ILE A 68 -3.89 4.63 16.80
N GLY A 69 -4.12 3.94 15.68
CA GLY A 69 -4.05 4.54 14.34
C GLY A 69 -5.08 5.65 14.13
N GLU A 70 -6.31 5.43 14.58
CA GLU A 70 -7.39 6.42 14.55
C GLU A 70 -7.07 7.62 15.46
N TRP A 71 -6.59 7.35 16.68
CA TRP A 71 -6.26 8.42 17.63
C TRP A 71 -5.11 9.31 17.13
N ILE A 72 -4.12 8.72 16.46
CA ILE A 72 -3.01 9.45 15.84
C ILE A 72 -3.45 10.18 14.56
N GLY A 73 -4.52 9.71 13.90
CA GLY A 73 -4.96 10.26 12.61
C GLY A 73 -3.95 10.00 11.49
N ILE A 74 -3.48 8.76 11.36
CA ILE A 74 -2.45 8.40 10.35
C ILE A 74 -2.91 8.75 8.93
N GLU A 75 -4.19 8.54 8.63
CA GLU A 75 -4.78 8.85 7.32
C GLU A 75 -4.80 10.36 7.06
N ASP A 76 -5.17 11.17 8.05
CA ASP A 76 -5.13 12.64 7.96
C ASP A 76 -3.71 13.14 7.69
N TRP A 77 -2.72 12.53 8.35
CA TRP A 77 -1.32 12.89 8.15
C TRP A 77 -0.85 12.56 6.72
N LEU A 78 -1.21 11.38 6.22
CA LEU A 78 -0.91 10.96 4.85
C LEU A 78 -1.60 11.87 3.82
N GLN A 79 -2.85 12.26 4.06
CA GLN A 79 -3.59 13.17 3.19
C GLN A 79 -2.95 14.56 3.18
N ARG A 80 -2.57 15.10 4.35
CA ARG A 80 -1.87 16.39 4.48
C ARG A 80 -0.50 16.38 3.80
N LEU A 81 0.23 15.27 3.87
CA LEU A 81 1.47 15.09 3.13
C LEU A 81 1.21 15.11 1.62
N GLY A 82 0.19 14.39 1.15
CA GLY A 82 -0.21 14.40 -0.25
C GLY A 82 -0.53 15.81 -0.75
N GLN A 83 -1.32 16.58 0.02
CA GLN A 83 -1.65 17.98 -0.29
C GLN A 83 -0.40 18.89 -0.27
N THR A 84 0.52 18.67 0.65
CA THR A 84 1.77 19.44 0.73
C THR A 84 2.66 19.18 -0.48
N LEU A 85 2.83 17.92 -0.87
CA LEU A 85 3.59 17.52 -2.05
C LEU A 85 2.92 18.05 -3.32
N GLU A 86 1.60 17.94 -3.40
CA GLU A 86 0.83 18.48 -4.51
C GLU A 86 1.09 19.96 -4.72
N LYS A 87 0.94 20.80 -3.68
CA LYS A 87 1.19 22.25 -3.77
C LYS A 87 2.61 22.58 -4.22
N ARG A 88 3.57 21.70 -3.92
CA ARG A 88 4.97 21.90 -4.27
C ARG A 88 5.29 21.49 -5.72
N PHE A 89 4.58 20.51 -6.26
CA PHE A 89 4.87 19.91 -7.56
C PHE A 89 3.81 20.20 -8.65
N SER A 90 2.64 20.70 -8.28
CA SER A 90 1.55 21.06 -9.20
C SER A 90 1.57 22.58 -9.40
N GLN A 91 1.85 23.03 -10.62
CA GLN A 91 1.70 24.44 -10.98
C GLN A 91 0.22 24.84 -10.95
N GLU A 92 -0.03 26.12 -10.63
CA GLU A 92 -1.29 26.83 -10.29
C GLU A 92 -2.50 26.71 -11.26
N SER A 93 -2.64 25.69 -12.09
CA SER A 93 -3.76 25.59 -13.04
C SER A 93 -4.30 24.17 -13.10
N GLU A 94 -5.22 23.87 -12.19
CA GLU A 94 -6.53 23.26 -12.48
C GLU A 94 -7.18 22.81 -11.16
N SER A 95 -8.27 23.48 -10.77
CA SER A 95 -9.01 23.22 -9.52
C SER A 95 -9.59 21.79 -9.40
N GLY A 96 -9.51 20.97 -10.46
CA GLY A 96 -9.87 19.56 -10.49
C GLY A 96 -8.70 18.56 -10.45
N ALA A 97 -7.45 19.01 -10.58
CA ALA A 97 -6.25 18.18 -10.43
C ALA A 97 -5.98 17.84 -8.95
N ASN A 98 -6.43 18.72 -8.04
CA ASN A 98 -6.27 18.63 -6.59
C ASN A 98 -6.66 17.27 -5.98
N SER A 99 -7.76 16.68 -6.46
CA SER A 99 -8.24 15.42 -5.90
C SER A 99 -7.53 14.21 -6.49
N LYS A 100 -7.05 14.30 -7.74
CA LYS A 100 -6.47 13.16 -8.47
C LYS A 100 -5.04 12.86 -8.03
N PHE A 101 -4.21 13.88 -7.83
CA PHE A 101 -2.84 13.68 -7.34
C PHE A 101 -2.86 13.13 -5.91
N VAL A 102 -3.61 13.76 -4.99
CA VAL A 102 -3.72 13.30 -3.60
C VAL A 102 -4.27 11.87 -3.54
N ARG A 103 -5.32 11.56 -4.31
CA ARG A 103 -5.84 10.19 -4.40
C ARG A 103 -4.81 9.22 -4.96
N GLY A 104 -4.07 9.59 -6.00
CA GLY A 104 -3.01 8.76 -6.57
C GLY A 104 -1.86 8.50 -5.57
N PHE A 105 -1.45 9.52 -4.83
CA PHE A 105 -0.45 9.41 -3.77
C PHE A 105 -0.91 8.49 -2.63
N MET A 106 -2.15 8.66 -2.15
CA MET A 106 -2.70 7.80 -1.09
C MET A 106 -2.83 6.35 -1.57
N VAL A 107 -3.42 6.12 -2.74
CA VAL A 107 -3.60 4.76 -3.28
C VAL A 107 -2.26 4.06 -3.48
N SER A 108 -1.27 4.73 -4.08
CA SER A 108 0.06 4.15 -4.30
C SER A 108 0.79 3.87 -2.97
N SER A 109 0.74 4.81 -2.02
CA SER A 109 1.35 4.62 -0.70
C SER A 109 0.72 3.45 0.06
N LEU A 110 -0.61 3.34 0.05
CA LEU A 110 -1.35 2.26 0.72
C LEU A 110 -1.11 0.89 0.06
N LEU A 111 -1.04 0.83 -1.27
CA LEU A 111 -0.82 -0.44 -1.98
C LEU A 111 0.63 -0.92 -1.87
N PHE A 112 1.60 -0.02 -2.00
CA PHE A 112 3.00 -0.42 -2.16
C PHE A 112 3.84 -0.26 -0.90
N CYS A 113 3.60 0.78 -0.09
CA CYS A 113 4.46 1.11 1.05
C CYS A 113 3.86 0.63 2.39
N ILE A 114 2.57 0.91 2.61
CA ILE A 114 1.87 0.65 3.89
C ILE A 114 1.07 -0.67 3.82
N GLY A 115 1.00 -1.28 2.63
CA GLY A 115 0.20 -2.48 2.40
C GLY A 115 0.54 -3.62 3.37
N PRO A 116 -0.45 -4.41 3.84
CA PRO A 116 -0.25 -5.45 4.85
C PRO A 116 0.87 -6.44 4.48
N ILE A 117 0.97 -6.78 3.19
CA ILE A 117 1.96 -7.72 2.65
C ILE A 117 3.37 -7.12 2.65
N ALA A 118 3.51 -5.81 2.42
CA ALA A 118 4.81 -5.13 2.51
C ALA A 118 5.33 -5.14 3.95
N LEU A 119 4.45 -4.84 4.90
CA LEU A 119 4.75 -4.82 6.33
C LEU A 119 5.11 -6.22 6.85
N LEU A 120 4.23 -7.19 6.62
CA LEU A 120 4.44 -8.57 7.03
C LEU A 120 5.63 -9.22 6.31
N GLY A 121 5.76 -9.02 5.00
CA GLY A 121 6.85 -9.58 4.20
C GLY A 121 8.21 -9.06 4.65
N SER A 122 8.30 -7.79 5.06
CA SER A 122 9.55 -7.23 5.60
C SER A 122 9.91 -7.82 6.97
N ILE A 123 8.90 -8.05 7.83
CA ILE A 123 9.10 -8.72 9.13
C ILE A 123 9.54 -10.18 8.90
N GLN A 124 8.88 -10.90 7.99
CA GLN A 124 9.20 -12.30 7.69
C GLN A 124 10.58 -12.46 7.05
N ASP A 125 10.94 -11.63 6.06
CA ASP A 125 12.29 -11.61 5.47
C ASP A 125 13.35 -11.28 6.54
N GLY A 126 13.07 -10.32 7.41
CA GLY A 126 13.99 -9.94 8.49
C GLY A 126 14.21 -11.02 9.56
N LEU A 127 13.15 -11.74 9.95
CA LEU A 127 13.21 -12.74 11.02
C LEU A 127 13.58 -14.14 10.54
N THR A 128 13.22 -14.51 9.30
CA THR A 128 13.33 -15.89 8.81
C THR A 128 14.14 -16.01 7.52
N GLY A 129 14.46 -14.90 6.85
CA GLY A 129 15.08 -14.89 5.53
C GLY A 129 14.13 -15.28 4.39
N ASP A 130 12.85 -15.57 4.69
CA ASP A 130 11.84 -15.90 3.69
C ASP A 130 11.23 -14.63 3.09
N TYR A 131 11.59 -14.35 1.84
CA TYR A 131 11.11 -13.19 1.09
C TYR A 131 9.94 -13.50 0.16
N ASN A 132 9.34 -14.69 0.19
CA ASN A 132 8.27 -15.09 -0.74
C ASN A 132 7.10 -14.11 -0.74
N LEU A 133 6.70 -13.59 0.43
CA LEU A 133 5.64 -12.58 0.52
C LEU A 133 6.01 -11.26 -0.18
N LEU A 134 7.27 -10.83 -0.08
CA LEU A 134 7.76 -9.65 -0.80
C LEU A 134 7.85 -9.93 -2.31
N ALA A 135 8.24 -11.13 -2.72
CA ALA A 135 8.31 -11.53 -4.11
C ALA A 135 6.92 -11.59 -4.78
N VAL A 136 5.90 -12.11 -4.10
CA VAL A 136 4.52 -12.16 -4.61
C VAL A 136 3.93 -10.75 -4.79
N LYS A 137 4.35 -9.78 -3.97
CA LYS A 137 3.93 -8.38 -4.08
C LYS A 137 4.63 -7.62 -5.22
N SER A 138 5.90 -7.94 -5.47
CA SER A 138 6.82 -7.16 -6.33
C SER A 138 6.57 -7.42 -7.80
#